data_AF-A0A1B6HKF7-F1
#
_entry.id   AF-A0A1B6HKF7-F1
#
_cell.length_a   1.000
_cell.length_b   1.000
_cell.length_c   1.000
_cell.angle_alpha   90.00
_cell.angle_beta   90.00
_cell.angle_gamma   90.00
#
_symmetry.space_group_name_H-M   'P 1'
#
loop_
_entity.id
_entity.type
_entity.pdbx_description
1 polymer ?
#
loop_
_entity_poly.entity_id
_entity_poly.type
_entity_poly.pdbx_seq_one_letter_code
_entity_poly.pdbx_strand_id
1 'polypeptide(L)'
;HESVTSSLEEITSGFPTLEPDTIIFPTIKDPRLPRAIKGEGKPAQLGNWVGDAASGWHPSPTDQWFWTYSGDKLVPVLTHSAYLPHAELPSLRASALQLPLDDVRYALVILLPNTSRGLKQMLYSLQWHSLRDILKSMKLTPVYSVVPSFTIVKHINLTPALYKLGIRHIFDAYLANLSE
;
A
#
# COMPACT_ATOMS: atom_id res chain seq x y z
N HIS A 1 -53.42 -6.20 -18.69
CA HIS A 1 -53.13 -5.00 -19.49
C HIS A 1 -52.36 -4.04 -18.59
N GLU A 2 -51.02 -4.05 -18.58
CA GLU A 2 -50.17 -3.29 -19.54
C GLU A 2 -50.63 -1.81 -19.59
N SER A 3 -49.83 -0.78 -19.31
CA SER A 3 -48.38 -0.60 -19.28
C SER A 3 -48.09 0.71 -18.54
N VAL A 4 -46.94 0.84 -17.87
CA VAL A 4 -46.38 2.18 -17.59
C VAL A 4 -44.93 2.20 -18.04
N THR A 5 -44.71 3.07 -19.03
CA THR A 5 -43.50 3.34 -19.79
C THR A 5 -42.54 4.26 -19.04
N SER A 6 -41.25 4.00 -19.28
CA SER A 6 -40.02 4.68 -18.82
C SER A 6 -39.86 6.15 -19.23
N SER A 7 -39.15 6.94 -18.40
CA SER A 7 -38.21 8.04 -18.72
C SER A 7 -37.45 8.39 -17.41
N LEU A 8 -36.13 8.14 -17.24
CA LEU A 8 -34.95 8.99 -17.58
C LEU A 8 -35.21 10.47 -17.25
N GLU A 9 -34.48 11.21 -16.41
CA GLU A 9 -33.09 11.24 -15.91
C GLU A 9 -33.14 11.79 -14.45
N GLU A 10 -32.21 11.52 -13.52
CA GLU A 10 -31.02 12.36 -13.29
C GLU A 10 -30.19 11.67 -12.18
N ILE A 11 -28.99 11.17 -12.49
CA ILE A 11 -28.02 10.69 -11.48
C ILE A 11 -26.77 11.53 -11.64
N THR A 12 -26.71 12.64 -10.90
CA THR A 12 -25.45 13.30 -10.54
C THR A 12 -25.15 12.91 -9.10
N SER A 13 -24.28 11.91 -8.90
CA SER A 13 -23.66 11.72 -7.58
C SER A 13 -22.24 11.16 -7.71
N GLY A 14 -21.30 12.09 -7.52
CA GLY A 14 -19.92 11.97 -7.04
C GLY A 14 -19.25 10.59 -7.03
N PHE A 15 -18.34 10.40 -7.97
CA PHE A 15 -17.17 9.54 -7.74
C PHE A 15 -16.03 10.41 -7.18
N PRO A 16 -15.31 9.98 -6.12
CA PRO A 16 -14.14 10.70 -5.65
C PRO A 16 -13.01 10.57 -6.66
N THR A 17 -12.49 11.70 -7.13
CA THR A 17 -11.23 11.80 -7.87
C THR A 17 -10.12 11.19 -7.00
N LEU A 18 -9.42 10.17 -7.52
CA LEU A 18 -8.33 9.53 -6.80
C LEU A 18 -7.12 10.48 -6.75
N GLU A 19 -6.74 10.87 -5.54
CA GLU A 19 -5.60 11.74 -5.26
C GLU A 19 -4.26 11.03 -5.55
N PRO A 20 -3.24 11.75 -6.05
CA PRO A 20 -1.98 11.18 -6.54
C PRO A 20 -1.15 10.42 -5.49
N ASP A 21 -1.41 10.63 -4.19
CA ASP A 21 -0.64 10.05 -3.08
C ASP A 21 -1.29 8.78 -2.48
N THR A 22 -2.23 8.16 -3.18
CA THR A 22 -2.94 6.98 -2.68
C THR A 22 -2.15 5.69 -2.92
N ILE A 23 -1.76 4.98 -1.85
CA ILE A 23 -1.22 3.62 -1.94
C ILE A 23 -2.37 2.64 -1.70
N ILE A 24 -2.80 1.96 -2.77
CA ILE A 24 -3.85 0.95 -2.73
C ILE A 24 -3.19 -0.42 -2.52
N PHE A 25 -3.31 -1.02 -1.33
CA PHE A 25 -3.14 -2.47 -1.22
C PHE A 25 -4.44 -3.12 -1.70
N PRO A 26 -4.40 -4.34 -2.28
CA PRO A 26 -5.56 -4.98 -2.87
C PRO A 26 -6.74 -4.88 -1.91
N THR A 27 -7.84 -4.32 -2.39
CA THR A 27 -9.11 -4.22 -1.67
C THR A 27 -10.08 -5.14 -2.39
N ILE A 28 -10.88 -5.91 -1.65
CA ILE A 28 -11.94 -6.76 -2.22
C ILE A 28 -12.82 -5.87 -3.09
N LYS A 29 -12.80 -6.07 -4.41
CA LYS A 29 -13.81 -5.49 -5.29
C LYS A 29 -15.13 -6.17 -4.95
N ASP A 30 -16.09 -5.43 -4.41
CA ASP A 30 -17.47 -5.90 -4.30
C ASP A 30 -17.94 -6.36 -5.70
N PRO A 31 -18.38 -7.61 -5.88
CA PRO A 31 -18.85 -8.12 -7.17
C PRO A 31 -20.02 -7.33 -7.77
N ARG A 32 -20.67 -6.45 -7.01
CA ARG A 32 -21.87 -5.70 -7.42
C ARG A 32 -21.61 -4.32 -8.03
N LEU A 33 -20.37 -3.83 -8.10
CA LEU A 33 -20.08 -2.51 -8.64
C LEU A 33 -19.84 -2.54 -10.17
N PRO A 34 -20.58 -1.75 -10.97
CA PRO A 34 -20.40 -1.71 -12.42
C PRO A 34 -19.01 -1.16 -12.80
N ARG A 35 -18.38 -1.81 -13.79
CA ARG A 35 -17.08 -1.44 -14.35
C ARG A 35 -17.13 -0.03 -14.96
N ALA A 36 -16.51 0.96 -14.30
CA ALA A 36 -16.38 2.31 -14.83
C ALA A 36 -15.24 2.45 -15.84
N ILE A 37 -15.43 3.42 -16.74
CA ILE A 37 -14.81 3.66 -18.04
C ILE A 37 -13.35 4.13 -17.93
N LYS A 38 -12.54 3.68 -18.90
CA LYS A 38 -11.09 3.93 -19.05
C LYS A 38 -10.82 5.38 -19.47
N GLY A 39 -10.38 6.21 -18.52
CA GLY A 39 -9.71 7.50 -18.77
C GLY A 39 -8.19 7.35 -18.70
N GLU A 40 -7.48 8.06 -19.58
CA GLU A 40 -6.05 7.98 -19.80
C GLU A 40 -5.21 8.56 -18.65
N GLY A 41 -4.06 7.93 -18.37
CA GLY A 41 -3.13 8.27 -17.29
C GLY A 41 -3.21 7.30 -16.11
N LYS A 42 -2.65 6.08 -16.25
CA LYS A 42 -2.63 5.09 -15.15
C LYS A 42 -1.58 5.50 -14.10
N PRO A 43 -1.97 5.85 -12.85
CA PRO A 43 -1.00 5.84 -11.74
C PRO A 43 -0.47 4.41 -11.55
N ALA A 44 0.65 4.24 -10.83
CA ALA A 44 1.17 2.91 -10.50
C ALA A 44 0.12 2.12 -9.70
N GLN A 45 -0.64 1.30 -10.42
CA GLN A 45 -1.66 0.41 -9.86
C GLN A 45 -0.98 -0.93 -9.55
N LEU A 46 -1.35 -1.54 -8.43
CA LEU A 46 -1.15 -2.97 -8.15
C LEU A 46 -2.11 -3.83 -9.04
N GLY A 47 -2.12 -3.57 -10.34
CA GLY A 47 -3.27 -3.77 -11.22
C GLY A 47 -3.04 -4.71 -12.39
N ASN A 48 -3.02 -6.03 -12.12
CA ASN A 48 -3.88 -7.04 -12.75
C ASN A 48 -3.77 -8.43 -12.05
N TRP A 49 -4.03 -8.50 -10.74
CA TRP A 49 -4.02 -9.76 -9.96
C TRP A 49 -5.38 -10.46 -9.84
N VAL A 50 -6.28 -10.23 -10.80
CA VAL A 50 -7.42 -11.14 -11.08
C VAL A 50 -7.46 -11.37 -12.59
N GLY A 51 -6.42 -12.04 -13.08
CA GLY A 51 -6.32 -12.65 -14.39
C GLY A 51 -5.50 -13.92 -14.19
N ASP A 52 -6.20 -15.05 -14.21
CA ASP A 52 -5.70 -16.41 -13.96
C ASP A 52 -5.32 -16.72 -12.50
N ALA A 53 -6.30 -17.26 -11.78
CA ALA A 53 -6.22 -17.81 -10.42
C ALA A 53 -5.26 -19.01 -10.26
N ALA A 54 -4.24 -19.15 -11.11
CA ALA A 54 -3.38 -20.33 -11.19
C ALA A 54 -2.01 -20.20 -10.50
N SER A 55 -1.60 -19.04 -9.95
CA SER A 55 -0.31 -18.94 -9.21
C SER A 55 -0.16 -17.80 -8.18
N GLY A 56 -1.21 -17.00 -7.95
CA GLY A 56 -1.14 -15.77 -7.17
C GLY A 56 -2.01 -15.78 -5.91
N TRP A 57 -1.74 -14.84 -5.01
CA TRP A 57 -2.45 -14.53 -3.77
C TRP A 57 -3.93 -14.96 -3.71
N HIS A 58 -4.32 -15.64 -2.63
CA HIS A 58 -5.66 -16.11 -2.38
C HIS A 58 -6.29 -15.37 -1.19
N PRO A 59 -7.52 -14.84 -1.30
CA PRO A 59 -8.23 -14.30 -0.15
C PRO A 59 -8.47 -15.39 0.88
N SER A 60 -8.19 -15.08 2.14
CA SER A 60 -8.55 -15.96 3.24
C SER A 60 -10.09 -15.98 3.40
N PRO A 61 -10.70 -17.15 3.65
CA PRO A 61 -12.14 -17.25 3.92
C PRO A 61 -12.54 -16.60 5.25
N THR A 62 -11.57 -16.38 6.14
CA THR A 62 -11.79 -15.75 7.44
C THR A 62 -10.88 -14.54 7.60
N ASP A 63 -11.42 -13.48 8.22
CA ASP A 63 -10.63 -12.35 8.68
C ASP A 63 -9.60 -12.79 9.74
N GLN A 64 -8.50 -12.04 9.83
CA GLN A 64 -7.47 -12.28 10.84
C GLN A 64 -7.26 -11.06 11.72
N TRP A 65 -6.80 -11.32 12.95
CA TRP A 65 -6.46 -10.26 13.90
C TRP A 65 -5.25 -9.47 13.43
N PHE A 66 -5.41 -8.16 13.40
CA PHE A 66 -4.34 -7.19 13.17
C PHE A 66 -4.17 -6.33 14.43
N TRP A 67 -3.01 -6.44 15.07
CA TRP A 67 -2.70 -5.72 16.30
C TRP A 67 -2.22 -4.30 16.00
N THR A 68 -2.89 -3.30 16.58
CA THR A 68 -2.48 -1.89 16.53
C THR A 68 -2.14 -1.38 17.92
N TYR A 69 -1.52 -0.19 17.99
CA TYR A 69 -1.28 0.48 19.28
C TYR A 69 -2.56 0.87 20.02
N SER A 70 -3.66 1.07 19.29
CA SER A 70 -4.97 1.49 19.81
C SER A 70 -5.94 0.33 20.08
N GLY A 71 -5.57 -0.91 19.74
CA GLY A 71 -6.42 -2.09 19.86
C GLY A 71 -6.25 -3.07 18.69
N ASP A 72 -6.84 -4.25 18.81
CA ASP A 72 -6.88 -5.28 17.79
C ASP A 72 -8.14 -5.18 16.92
N LYS A 73 -8.02 -5.53 15.64
CA LYS A 73 -9.13 -5.50 14.69
C LYS A 73 -9.05 -6.71 13.75
N LEU A 74 -10.20 -7.31 13.44
CA LEU A 74 -10.31 -8.30 12.37
C LEU A 74 -10.24 -7.59 11.00
N VAL A 75 -9.35 -8.07 10.14
CA VAL A 75 -9.15 -7.54 8.79
C VAL A 75 -9.14 -8.66 7.75
N PRO A 76 -9.61 -8.39 6.52
CA PRO A 76 -9.44 -9.31 5.42
C PRO A 76 -7.95 -9.47 5.12
N VAL A 77 -7.54 -10.69 4.77
CA VAL A 77 -6.15 -10.99 4.43
C VAL A 77 -6.06 -11.77 3.12
N LEU A 78 -4.93 -11.59 2.45
CA LEU A 78 -4.49 -12.40 1.34
C LEU A 78 -3.40 -13.36 1.80
N THR A 79 -3.40 -14.57 1.25
CA THR A 79 -2.46 -15.64 1.56
C THR A 79 -1.72 -16.06 0.31
N HIS A 80 -0.42 -16.36 0.42
CA HIS A 80 0.38 -16.81 -0.72
C HIS A 80 1.50 -17.73 -0.28
N SER A 81 1.62 -18.88 -0.94
CA SER A 81 2.69 -19.85 -0.72
C SER A 81 3.60 -19.85 -1.94
N ALA A 82 4.83 -19.37 -1.79
CA ALA A 82 5.78 -19.31 -2.89
C ALA A 82 7.23 -19.25 -2.39
N TYR A 83 8.16 -19.47 -3.31
CA TYR A 83 9.56 -19.13 -3.08
C TYR A 83 9.74 -17.63 -3.31
N LEU A 84 10.04 -16.88 -2.26
CA LEU A 84 10.17 -15.42 -2.28
C LEU A 84 11.50 -15.00 -1.64
N PRO A 85 12.12 -13.89 -2.07
CA PRO A 85 13.29 -13.37 -1.39
C PRO A 85 12.93 -12.97 0.05
N HIS A 86 13.61 -13.60 1.00
CA HIS A 86 13.38 -13.44 2.43
C HIS A 86 14.70 -13.37 3.19
N ALA A 87 14.73 -12.60 4.28
CA ALA A 87 15.85 -12.58 5.22
C ALA A 87 15.35 -12.37 6.66
N GLU A 88 15.99 -13.07 7.60
CA GLU A 88 15.98 -12.66 9.01
C GLU A 88 17.04 -11.57 9.22
N LEU A 89 16.68 -10.50 9.92
CA LEU A 89 17.54 -9.36 10.20
C LEU A 89 17.71 -9.20 11.72
N PRO A 90 18.62 -9.97 12.36
CA PRO A 90 18.81 -9.93 13.82
C PRO A 90 19.16 -8.53 14.36
N SER A 91 19.92 -7.74 13.59
CA SER A 91 20.28 -6.36 13.95
C SER A 91 19.07 -5.41 14.01
N LEU A 92 18.03 -5.70 13.22
CA LEU A 92 16.76 -4.97 13.20
C LEU A 92 15.68 -5.63 14.08
N ARG A 93 15.90 -6.87 14.57
CA ARG A 93 14.88 -7.71 15.21
C ARG A 93 13.61 -7.84 14.36
N ALA A 94 13.82 -8.06 13.07
CA ALA A 94 12.77 -8.08 12.07
C ALA A 94 13.06 -9.14 11.02
N SER A 95 12.03 -9.59 10.32
CA SER A 95 12.14 -10.29 9.06
C SER A 95 11.86 -9.35 7.90
N ALA A 96 12.39 -9.70 6.74
CA ALA A 96 12.21 -8.95 5.52
C ALA A 96 11.73 -9.87 4.41
N LEU A 97 10.71 -9.43 3.68
CA LEU A 97 10.09 -10.16 2.57
C LEU A 97 9.99 -9.24 1.37
N GLN A 98 10.42 -9.73 0.21
CA GLN A 98 10.25 -9.03 -1.06
C GLN A 98 9.13 -9.68 -1.86
N LEU A 99 8.16 -8.86 -2.28
CA LEU A 99 7.06 -9.24 -3.13
C LEU A 99 7.24 -8.60 -4.51
N PRO A 100 7.23 -9.38 -5.60
CA PRO A 100 7.27 -8.81 -6.95
C PRO A 100 5.99 -8.02 -7.24
N LEU A 101 6.11 -6.93 -8.00
CA LEU A 101 4.97 -6.20 -8.56
C LEU A 101 4.82 -6.54 -10.05
N ASP A 102 3.76 -6.00 -10.69
CA ASP A 102 3.43 -6.27 -12.10
C ASP A 102 4.59 -5.99 -13.05
N ASP A 103 5.35 -4.94 -12.74
CA ASP A 103 6.56 -4.60 -13.45
C ASP A 103 7.77 -5.09 -12.64
N VAL A 104 8.57 -5.95 -13.26
CA VAL A 104 9.77 -6.58 -12.68
C VAL A 104 10.81 -5.59 -12.17
N ARG A 105 10.73 -4.31 -12.56
CA ARG A 105 11.60 -3.24 -12.06
C ARG A 105 11.23 -2.79 -10.64
N TYR A 106 10.00 -3.07 -10.21
CA TYR A 106 9.50 -2.65 -8.91
C TYR A 106 9.15 -3.86 -8.04
N ALA A 107 9.41 -3.73 -6.75
CA ALA A 107 9.07 -4.72 -5.76
C ALA A 107 8.65 -4.04 -4.46
N LEU A 108 7.71 -4.65 -3.74
CA LEU A 108 7.35 -4.25 -2.40
C LEU A 108 8.25 -4.99 -1.41
N VAL A 109 8.97 -4.25 -0.57
CA VAL A 109 9.74 -4.82 0.53
C VAL A 109 8.99 -4.57 1.84
N ILE A 110 8.63 -5.66 2.51
CA ILE A 110 7.98 -5.62 3.81
C ILE A 110 9.04 -5.91 4.87
N LEU A 111 9.21 -4.99 5.82
CA LEU A 111 9.98 -5.21 7.04
C LEU A 111 9.00 -5.43 8.19
N LEU A 112 9.02 -6.63 8.76
CA LEU A 112 8.10 -7.03 9.81
C LEU A 112 8.89 -7.23 11.13
N PRO A 113 8.65 -6.41 12.16
CA PRO A 113 9.25 -6.63 13.46
C PRO A 113 8.84 -7.99 14.04
N ASN A 114 9.78 -8.69 14.68
CA ASN A 114 9.52 -10.00 15.29
C ASN A 114 8.62 -9.92 16.55
N THR A 115 8.29 -8.70 17.00
CA THR A 115 7.41 -8.45 18.14
C THR A 115 6.38 -7.37 17.81
N SER A 116 5.15 -7.51 18.34
CA SER A 116 4.04 -6.58 18.07
C SER A 116 4.31 -5.13 18.49
N ARG A 117 5.19 -4.92 19.49
CA ARG A 117 5.62 -3.58 19.95
C ARG A 117 6.99 -3.16 19.40
N GLY A 118 7.58 -3.95 18.51
CA GLY A 118 8.95 -3.79 18.01
C GLY A 118 9.13 -2.69 16.96
N LEU A 119 8.05 -2.14 16.39
CA LEU A 119 8.13 -1.19 15.27
C LEU A 119 9.01 0.04 15.57
N LYS A 120 8.85 0.64 16.75
CA LYS A 120 9.64 1.82 17.15
C LYS A 120 11.14 1.51 17.24
N GLN A 121 11.49 0.35 17.79
CA GLN A 121 12.89 -0.08 17.92
C GLN A 121 13.48 -0.43 16.56
N MET A 122 12.73 -1.16 15.72
CA MET A 122 13.13 -1.48 14.36
C MET A 122 13.40 -0.21 13.55
N LEU A 123 12.51 0.78 13.61
CA LEU A 123 12.66 2.05 12.90
C LEU A 123 13.88 2.85 13.37
N TYR A 124 14.17 2.85 14.67
CA TYR A 124 15.38 3.46 15.21
C TYR A 124 16.65 2.74 14.76
N SER A 125 16.67 1.40 14.70
CA SER A 125 17.83 0.66 14.18
C SER A 125 18.00 0.85 12.67
N LEU A 126 16.89 0.99 11.92
CA LEU A 126 16.88 1.11 10.47
C LEU A 126 17.64 2.34 9.96
N GLN A 127 17.73 3.42 10.76
CA GLN A 127 18.48 4.63 10.38
C GLN A 127 19.98 4.36 10.10
N TRP A 128 20.51 3.26 10.65
CA TRP A 128 21.91 2.85 10.49
C TRP A 128 22.11 1.72 9.46
N HIS A 129 21.04 1.28 8.80
CA HIS A 129 21.08 0.16 7.86
C HIS A 129 20.73 0.63 6.44
N SER A 130 21.57 0.26 5.47
CA SER A 130 21.28 0.52 4.07
C SER A 130 20.22 -0.43 3.55
N LEU A 131 19.20 0.10 2.86
CA LEU A 131 18.22 -0.73 2.16
C LEU A 131 18.87 -1.68 1.15
N ARG A 132 19.98 -1.26 0.51
CA ARG A 132 20.72 -2.11 -0.44
C ARG A 132 21.30 -3.34 0.25
N ASP A 133 21.79 -3.20 1.48
CA ASP A 133 22.39 -4.30 2.21
C ASP A 133 21.33 -5.27 2.73
N ILE A 134 20.17 -4.73 3.15
CA ILE A 134 18.98 -5.54 3.44
C ILE A 134 18.58 -6.38 2.22
N LEU A 135 18.46 -5.76 1.05
CA LEU A 135 18.11 -6.47 -0.19
C LEU A 135 19.13 -7.56 -0.57
N LYS A 136 20.42 -7.27 -0.44
CA LYS A 136 21.50 -8.25 -0.70
C LYS A 136 21.49 -9.43 0.28
N SER A 137 20.97 -9.23 1.48
CA SER A 137 20.89 -10.30 2.49
C SER A 137 19.77 -11.31 2.21
N MET A 138 18.78 -10.94 1.38
CA MET A 138 17.63 -11.77 1.06
C MET A 138 18.01 -12.95 0.17
N LYS A 139 17.41 -14.10 0.47
CA LYS A 139 17.59 -15.33 -0.31
C LYS A 139 16.23 -15.90 -0.65
N LEU A 140 16.15 -16.53 -1.82
CA LEU A 140 14.96 -17.23 -2.25
C LEU A 140 14.63 -18.35 -1.25
N THR A 141 13.50 -18.21 -0.56
CA THR A 141 13.09 -19.07 0.56
C THR A 141 11.63 -19.46 0.38
N PRO A 142 11.21 -20.70 0.69
CA PRO A 142 9.79 -21.04 0.71
C PRO A 142 9.10 -20.28 1.86
N VAL A 143 8.13 -19.43 1.52
CA VAL A 143 7.41 -18.59 2.49
C VAL A 143 5.90 -18.79 2.34
N TYR A 144 5.21 -18.89 3.48
CA TYR A 144 3.77 -18.73 3.58
C TYR A 144 3.47 -17.31 4.06
N SER A 145 2.99 -16.46 3.15
CA SER A 145 2.75 -15.05 3.41
C SER A 145 1.29 -14.79 3.72
N VAL A 146 1.02 -14.02 4.77
CA VAL A 146 -0.32 -13.52 5.11
C VAL A 146 -0.25 -12.00 5.17
N VAL A 147 -0.95 -11.32 4.26
CA VAL A 147 -0.87 -9.87 4.10
C VAL A 147 -2.27 -9.26 4.21
N PRO A 148 -2.50 -8.31 5.13
CA PRO A 148 -3.77 -7.61 5.21
C PRO A 148 -4.11 -6.84 3.93
N SER A 149 -5.39 -6.86 3.57
CA SER A 149 -5.98 -6.16 2.44
C SER A 149 -6.51 -4.81 2.91
N PHE A 150 -5.94 -3.68 2.46
CA PHE A 150 -6.40 -2.33 2.85
C PHE A 150 -5.96 -1.22 1.87
N THR A 151 -6.62 -0.07 1.89
CA THR A 151 -6.15 1.12 1.15
C THR A 151 -5.68 2.18 2.13
N ILE A 152 -4.51 2.78 1.90
CA ILE A 152 -4.04 3.94 2.68
C ILE A 152 -4.18 5.19 1.80
N VAL A 153 -5.02 6.11 2.26
CA VAL A 153 -5.09 7.48 1.75
C VAL A 153 -4.51 8.39 2.81
N LYS A 154 -3.49 9.19 2.48
CA LYS A 154 -2.87 10.12 3.43
C LYS A 154 -2.54 11.43 2.75
N HIS A 155 -3.02 12.52 3.33
CA HIS A 155 -2.58 13.87 2.99
C HIS A 155 -1.43 14.27 3.92
N ILE A 156 -0.26 14.55 3.35
CA ILE A 156 0.92 14.96 4.13
C ILE A 156 1.21 16.43 3.84
N ASN A 157 1.09 17.28 4.85
CA ASN A 157 1.63 18.64 4.76
C ASN A 157 3.16 18.58 4.94
N LEU A 158 3.89 18.79 3.85
CA LEU A 158 5.36 18.76 3.83
C LEU A 158 6.01 20.04 4.37
N THR A 159 5.27 21.15 4.46
CA THR A 159 5.79 22.46 4.88
C THR A 159 6.60 22.39 6.17
N PRO A 160 6.11 21.76 7.27
CA PRO A 160 6.87 21.70 8.53
C PRO A 160 8.16 20.88 8.40
N ALA A 161 8.16 19.84 7.57
CA ALA A 161 9.33 19.00 7.35
C ALA A 161 10.39 19.75 6.53
N LEU A 162 9.99 20.40 5.45
CA LEU A 162 10.88 21.20 4.59
C LEU A 162 11.46 22.40 5.35
N TYR A 163 10.67 23.04 6.21
CA TYR A 163 11.13 24.11 7.09
C TYR A 163 12.24 23.65 8.04
N LYS A 164 12.09 22.46 8.65
CA LYS A 164 13.11 21.84 9.51
C LYS A 164 14.37 21.46 8.74
N LEU A 165 14.25 21.17 7.44
CA LEU A 165 15.38 20.92 6.54
C LEU A 165 16.06 22.21 6.02
N GLY A 166 15.59 23.39 6.44
CA GLY A 166 16.19 24.68 6.08
C GLY A 166 15.56 25.38 4.88
N ILE A 167 14.58 24.75 4.23
CA ILE A 167 13.78 25.38 3.18
C ILE A 167 12.73 26.25 3.85
N ARG A 168 13.08 27.51 4.13
CA ARG A 168 12.23 28.43 4.93
C ARG A 168 11.62 29.55 4.10
N HIS A 169 12.44 30.21 3.27
CA HIS A 169 12.04 31.45 2.60
C HIS A 169 10.87 31.27 1.63
N ILE A 170 10.77 30.12 0.94
CA ILE A 170 9.65 29.81 0.04
C ILE A 170 8.29 29.78 0.75
N PHE A 171 8.27 29.58 2.07
CA PHE A 171 7.05 29.54 2.88
C PHE A 171 6.77 30.86 3.62
N ASP A 172 7.64 31.86 3.46
CA ASP A 172 7.49 33.18 4.06
C ASP A 172 7.05 34.18 2.99
N ALA A 173 5.88 34.79 3.18
CA ALA A 173 5.29 35.69 2.19
C ALA A 173 6.15 36.92 1.86
N TYR A 174 7.08 37.31 2.74
CA TYR A 174 7.95 38.47 2.57
C TYR A 174 9.35 38.09 2.07
N LEU A 175 9.81 36.88 2.39
CA LEU A 175 11.15 36.40 1.98
C LEU A 175 11.12 35.50 0.75
N ALA A 176 9.94 35.01 0.34
CA ALA A 176 9.78 34.20 -0.85
C ALA A 176 10.11 35.03 -2.10
N ASN A 177 11.21 34.70 -2.75
CA ASN A 177 11.51 35.20 -4.09
C ASN A 177 11.14 34.12 -5.11
N LEU A 178 9.97 34.29 -5.72
CA LEU A 178 9.40 33.38 -6.72
C LEU A 178 9.18 34.07 -8.08
N SER A 179 9.81 35.22 -8.31
CA SER A 179 9.80 35.86 -9.64
C SER A 179 10.82 35.16 -10.55
N GLU A 180 10.38 34.73 -11.73
CA GLU A 180 11.26 34.36 -12.86
C GLU A 180 11.99 35.57 -13.46
#